data_AF-A0A6B2UZB9-F1
#
_entry.id   AF-A0A6B2UZB9-F1
#
_cell.length_a   1.000
_cell.length_b   1.000
_cell.length_c   1.000
_cell.angle_alpha   90.00
_cell.angle_beta   90.00
_cell.angle_gamma   90.00
#
_symmetry.space_group_name_H-M   'P 1'
#
loop_
_entity.id
_entity.type
_entity.pdbx_description
1 polymer ?
#
loop_
_entity_poly.entity_id
_entity_poly.type
_entity_poly.pdbx_seq_one_letter_code
_entity_poly.pdbx_strand_id
1 'polypeptide(L)'
;MERDDGTVRFEVRGRHFKGVPDEDGNAIGEGDVRADPWIVLESVARAIAVVEEFEDGEQSFTRGPSTGMPRAPVCPAPACPPTPPWNGSVPSPPGPTSSPPPTTARTS
;
A
#
# COMPACT_ATOMS: atom_id res chain seq x y z
N MET A 1 -12.56 -18.02 -0.65
CA MET A 1 -13.92 -18.09 -1.22
C MET A 1 -13.93 -17.36 -2.56
N GLU A 2 -14.57 -17.94 -3.57
CA GLU A 2 -14.81 -17.27 -4.85
C GLU A 2 -16.13 -16.49 -4.74
N ARG A 3 -16.12 -15.19 -5.12
CA ARG A 3 -17.35 -14.39 -5.21
C ARG A 3 -17.96 -14.49 -6.60
N ASP A 4 -19.24 -14.17 -6.73
CA ASP A 4 -19.98 -14.10 -8.03
C ASP A 4 -19.28 -13.23 -9.09
N ASP A 5 -18.44 -12.29 -8.66
CA ASP A 5 -17.61 -11.43 -9.51
C ASP A 5 -16.30 -12.07 -10.00
N GLY A 6 -16.07 -13.36 -9.73
CA GLY A 6 -14.88 -14.12 -10.16
C GLY A 6 -13.60 -13.77 -9.41
N THR A 7 -13.67 -12.85 -8.43
CA THR A 7 -12.51 -12.47 -7.62
C THR A 7 -12.29 -13.47 -6.49
N VAL A 8 -11.15 -14.16 -6.51
CA VAL A 8 -10.74 -15.06 -5.42
C VAL A 8 -10.19 -14.23 -4.26
N ARG A 9 -10.73 -14.46 -3.06
CA ARG A 9 -10.27 -13.84 -1.80
C ARG A 9 -9.76 -14.90 -0.84
N PHE A 10 -8.65 -14.59 -0.19
CA PHE A 10 -7.99 -15.45 0.78
C PHE A 10 -8.19 -14.88 2.18
N GLU A 11 -8.51 -15.74 3.13
CA GLU A 11 -8.68 -15.38 4.54
C GLU A 11 -7.42 -15.74 5.29
N VAL A 12 -6.85 -14.76 6.00
CA VAL A 12 -5.70 -14.96 6.88
C VAL A 12 -6.16 -14.70 8.31
N ARG A 13 -5.90 -15.68 9.18
CA ARG A 13 -6.18 -15.60 10.62
C ARG A 13 -4.87 -15.48 11.38
N GLY A 14 -4.90 -14.74 12.48
CA GLY A 14 -3.73 -14.53 13.31
C GLY A 14 -4.01 -13.58 14.46
N ARG A 15 -2.98 -13.36 15.27
CA ARG A 15 -3.05 -12.43 16.39
C ARG A 15 -2.78 -11.01 15.93
N HIS A 16 -3.49 -10.05 16.49
CA HIS A 16 -3.13 -8.65 16.41
C HIS A 16 -2.61 -8.19 17.77
N PHE A 17 -1.64 -7.27 17.73
CA PHE A 17 -0.97 -6.78 18.93
C PHE A 17 -1.32 -5.32 19.22
N LYS A 18 -1.85 -4.60 18.23
CA LYS A 18 -2.22 -3.20 18.39
C LYS A 18 -3.51 -3.09 19.19
N GLY A 19 -3.45 -2.31 20.27
CA GLY A 19 -4.62 -1.96 21.08
C GLY A 19 -5.19 -3.11 21.89
N VAL A 20 -4.34 -4.08 22.26
CA VAL A 20 -4.70 -5.20 23.15
C VAL A 20 -4.11 -4.93 24.53
N PRO A 21 -4.86 -4.23 25.43
CA PRO A 21 -4.41 -3.99 26.80
C PRO A 21 -4.71 -5.19 27.72
N ASP A 22 -3.89 -5.36 28.76
CA ASP A 22 -4.17 -6.22 29.91
C ASP A 22 -5.08 -5.53 30.94
N GLU A 23 -5.31 -6.22 32.06
CA GLU A 23 -6.14 -5.70 33.17
C GLU A 23 -5.56 -4.42 33.79
N ASP A 24 -4.25 -4.19 33.66
CA ASP A 24 -3.54 -3.00 34.12
C ASP A 24 -3.46 -1.90 33.04
N GLY A 25 -3.97 -2.16 31.83
CA GLY A 25 -3.95 -1.22 30.70
C GLY A 25 -2.67 -1.24 29.87
N ASN A 26 -1.74 -2.16 30.10
CA ASN A 26 -0.49 -2.30 29.34
C ASN A 26 -0.69 -3.19 28.11
N ALA A 27 0.09 -2.97 27.05
CA ALA A 27 -0.01 -3.80 25.85
C ALA A 27 0.44 -5.26 26.11
N ILE A 28 -0.42 -6.23 25.77
CA ILE A 28 -0.14 -7.66 25.92
C ILE A 28 0.81 -8.12 24.80
N GLY A 29 1.95 -8.69 25.18
CA GLY A 29 2.92 -9.26 24.23
C GLY A 29 2.43 -10.52 23.51
N GLU A 30 1.49 -11.25 24.10
CA GLU A 30 0.87 -12.42 23.48
C GLU A 30 -0.06 -12.05 22.30
N GLY A 31 -0.55 -10.80 22.26
CA GLY A 31 -1.56 -10.34 21.32
C GLY A 31 -2.91 -11.02 21.53
N ASP A 32 -3.89 -10.67 20.71
CA ASP A 32 -5.22 -11.29 20.73
C ASP A 32 -5.63 -11.77 19.34
N VAL A 33 -6.44 -12.84 19.27
CA VAL A 33 -6.92 -13.37 18.00
C VAL A 33 -7.94 -12.42 17.41
N ARG A 34 -7.68 -11.99 16.17
CA ARG A 34 -8.60 -11.10 15.48
C ARG A 34 -9.91 -11.83 15.16
N ALA A 35 -11.05 -11.28 15.61
CA ALA A 35 -12.38 -11.86 15.36
C ALA A 35 -12.71 -11.90 13.86
N ASP A 36 -12.43 -10.81 13.14
CA ASP A 36 -12.62 -10.73 11.68
C ASP A 36 -11.31 -11.04 10.95
N PRO A 37 -11.24 -12.10 10.13
CA PRO A 37 -10.03 -12.45 9.40
C PRO A 37 -9.63 -11.36 8.39
N TRP A 38 -8.34 -11.28 8.07
CA TRP A 38 -7.87 -10.41 7.00
C TRP A 38 -8.18 -11.01 5.64
N ILE A 39 -8.78 -10.20 4.78
CA ILE A 39 -8.97 -10.55 3.38
C ILE A 39 -7.75 -10.09 2.60
N VAL A 40 -7.03 -11.03 2.00
CA VAL A 40 -5.81 -10.76 1.25
C VAL A 40 -5.90 -11.26 -0.19
N LEU A 41 -4.98 -10.75 -1.02
CA LEU A 41 -4.77 -11.20 -2.38
C LEU A 41 -3.96 -12.51 -2.39
N GLU A 42 -4.03 -13.24 -3.51
CA GLU A 42 -3.32 -14.51 -3.69
C GLU A 42 -1.81 -14.39 -3.44
N SER A 43 -1.18 -13.31 -3.91
CA SER A 43 0.25 -13.09 -3.76
C SER A 43 0.68 -13.05 -2.29
N VAL A 44 -0.15 -12.45 -1.43
CA VAL A 44 0.10 -12.37 0.01
C VAL A 44 -0.12 -13.71 0.67
N ALA A 45 -1.21 -14.41 0.33
CA ALA A 45 -1.49 -15.75 0.86
C ALA A 45 -0.37 -16.74 0.52
N ARG A 46 0.17 -16.68 -0.71
CA ARG A 46 1.30 -17.51 -1.12
C ARG A 46 2.58 -17.18 -0.36
N ALA A 47 2.87 -15.90 -0.17
CA ALA A 47 4.04 -15.48 0.60
C ALA A 47 3.97 -15.97 2.06
N ILE A 48 2.78 -15.91 2.68
CA ILE A 48 2.56 -16.43 4.04
C ILE A 48 2.81 -17.95 4.07
N ALA A 49 2.23 -18.71 3.15
CA ALA A 49 2.43 -20.16 3.10
C ALA A 49 3.90 -20.57 2.94
N VAL A 50 4.68 -19.84 2.14
CA VAL A 50 6.12 -20.08 2.01
C VAL A 50 6.86 -19.84 3.32
N VAL A 51 6.48 -18.81 4.08
CA VAL A 51 7.11 -18.51 5.37
C VAL A 51 6.70 -19.53 6.45
N GLU A 52 5.45 -19.98 6.45
CA GLU A 52 4.96 -21.03 7.36
C GLU A 52 5.64 -22.38 7.10
N GLU A 53 6.09 -22.66 5.87
CA GLU A 53 6.89 -23.86 5.56
C GLU A 53 8.29 -23.83 6.20
N PHE A 54 8.78 -22.65 6.62
CA PHE A 54 10.14 -22.45 7.12
C PHE A 54 10.30 -22.65 8.64
N GLU A 55 9.30 -23.16 9.35
CA GLU A 55 9.20 -23.16 10.84
C GLU A 55 10.22 -24.03 11.64
N ASP A 56 11.41 -24.35 11.12
CA ASP A 56 12.45 -25.11 11.86
C ASP A 56 13.91 -24.63 11.67
N GLY A 57 14.16 -23.36 11.33
CA GLY A 57 15.55 -22.90 11.13
C GLY A 57 15.80 -21.42 11.39
N GLU A 58 16.83 -21.14 12.19
CA GLU A 58 17.35 -19.80 12.40
C GLU A 58 17.59 -19.06 11.06
N GLN A 59 16.75 -18.03 10.82
CA GLN A 59 16.93 -16.87 9.92
C GLN A 59 16.78 -17.09 8.41
N SER A 60 15.89 -16.32 7.76
CA SER A 60 15.84 -16.25 6.29
C SER A 60 15.39 -14.90 5.71
N PHE A 61 15.77 -13.77 6.32
CA PHE A 61 15.81 -12.48 5.62
C PHE A 61 17.04 -11.65 6.03
N THR A 62 18.23 -12.10 5.66
CA THR A 62 19.42 -11.25 5.75
C THR A 62 19.38 -10.25 4.60
N ARG A 63 18.94 -9.01 4.89
CA ARG A 63 19.09 -7.89 3.96
C ARG A 63 20.60 -7.64 3.75
N GLY A 64 21.14 -8.14 2.64
CA GLY A 64 22.47 -7.76 2.19
C GLY A 64 22.54 -6.24 1.98
N PRO A 65 23.72 -5.61 2.09
CA PRO A 65 23.85 -4.21 1.76
C PRO A 65 23.39 -4.02 0.31
N SER A 66 22.28 -3.30 0.12
CA SER A 66 21.99 -2.73 -1.18
C SER A 66 23.15 -1.80 -1.48
N THR A 67 24.01 -2.15 -2.44
CA THR A 67 24.98 -1.22 -3.01
C THR A 67 24.18 -0.03 -3.48
N GLY A 68 24.08 1.00 -2.64
CA GLY A 68 23.48 2.26 -3.01
C GLY A 68 24.24 2.72 -4.25
N MET A 69 23.50 3.05 -5.30
CA MET A 69 24.02 3.89 -6.38
C MET A 69 24.87 4.98 -5.72
N PRO A 70 26.13 5.22 -6.14
CA PRO A 70 26.92 6.29 -5.56
C PRO A 70 26.08 7.56 -5.63
N ARG A 71 25.88 8.21 -4.48
CA ARG A 71 25.19 9.49 -4.43
C ARG A 71 25.85 10.37 -5.48
N ALA A 72 25.08 10.81 -6.48
CA ALA A 72 25.55 11.83 -7.39
C ALA A 72 26.08 12.99 -6.55
N PRO A 73 27.21 13.62 -6.93
CA PRO A 73 27.70 14.79 -6.23
C PRO A 73 26.54 15.79 -6.10
N VAL A 74 26.31 16.26 -4.88
CA VAL A 74 25.34 17.32 -4.63
C VAL A 74 25.82 18.53 -5.41
N CYS A 75 25.25 18.76 -6.59
CA CYS A 75 25.25 20.09 -7.16
C CYS A 75 24.61 20.99 -6.09
N PRO A 76 25.25 22.11 -5.69
CA PRO A 76 24.58 23.05 -4.81
C PRO A 76 23.27 23.44 -5.49
N ALA A 77 22.16 23.23 -4.77
CA ALA A 77 20.86 23.64 -5.27
C ALA A 77 20.93 25.14 -5.63
N PRO A 78 20.47 25.57 -6.81
CA PRO A 78 20.21 26.99 -6.99
C PRO A 78 19.27 27.43 -5.87
N ALA A 79 19.58 28.56 -5.25
CA ALA A 79 18.86 29.07 -4.08
C ALA A 79 17.35 28.89 -4.29
N CYS A 80 16.71 28.11 -3.41
CA CYS A 80 15.27 27.94 -3.44
C CYS A 80 14.65 29.34 -3.29
N PRO A 81 13.81 29.81 -4.23
CA PRO A 81 13.06 31.03 -4.00
C PRO A 81 12.20 30.83 -2.75
N PRO A 82 11.99 31.88 -1.94
CA PRO A 82 11.16 31.78 -0.75
C PRO A 82 9.77 31.27 -1.13
N THR A 83 9.24 30.33 -0.35
CA THR A 83 7.88 29.83 -0.50
C THR A 83 6.90 31.01 -0.37
N PRO A 84 6.04 31.27 -1.37
CA PRO A 84 4.98 32.26 -1.22
C PRO A 84 4.01 31.80 -0.13
N PRO A 85 3.40 32.70 0.66
CA PRO A 85 2.39 32.32 1.63
C PRO A 85 1.17 31.79 0.86
N TRP A 86 0.96 30.47 0.88
CA TRP A 86 -0.21 29.85 0.29
C TRP A 86 -1.45 30.32 1.05
N ASN A 87 -2.17 31.30 0.49
CA ASN A 87 -3.55 31.58 0.89
C ASN A 87 -4.47 30.76 -0.03
N GLY A 88 -5.24 29.86 0.57
CA GLY A 88 -5.93 28.75 -0.10
C GLY A 88 -6.97 29.16 -1.14
N SER A 89 -6.58 29.22 -2.41
CA SER A 89 -7.52 29.13 -3.53
C SER A 89 -6.84 28.40 -4.68
N VAL A 90 -7.03 27.08 -4.72
CA VAL A 90 -6.80 26.31 -5.94
C VAL A 90 -7.95 26.68 -6.89
N PRO A 91 -7.69 27.28 -8.07
CA PRO A 91 -8.75 27.43 -9.07
C PRO A 91 -9.19 26.03 -9.49
N SER A 92 -10.50 25.79 -9.50
CA SER A 92 -11.07 24.52 -9.95
C SER A 92 -10.53 24.17 -11.34
N PRO A 93 -10.24 22.88 -11.62
CA PRO A 93 -9.86 22.47 -12.96
C PRO A 93 -10.98 22.86 -13.94
N PRO A 94 -10.67 23.28 -15.18
CA PRO A 94 -11.69 23.46 -16.18
C PRO A 94 -12.45 22.15 -16.34
N GLY A 95 -13.78 22.20 -16.25
CA GLY A 95 -14.64 21.04 -16.47
C GLY A 95 -14.40 20.45 -17.86
N PRO A 96 -14.79 19.18 -18.10
CA PRO A 96 -14.63 18.56 -19.40
C PRO A 96 -15.36 19.41 -20.45
N THR A 97 -14.61 19.97 -21.40
CA THR A 97 -15.17 20.60 -22.59
C THR A 97 -15.94 19.52 -23.34
N SER A 98 -17.27 19.58 -23.24
CA SER A 98 -18.16 18.73 -24.01
C SER A 98 -18.11 19.19 -25.47
N SER A 99 -17.12 18.69 -26.22
CA SER A 99 -17.12 18.80 -27.67
C SER A 99 -18.17 17.84 -28.22
N PRO A 100 -19.20 18.31 -28.94
CA PRO A 100 -20.12 17.41 -29.62
C PRO A 100 -19.36 16.63 -30.73
N PRO A 101 -19.75 15.39 -31.02
CA PRO A 101 -19.16 14.63 -32.12
C PRO A 101 -19.47 15.32 -33.46
N PRO A 102 -18.55 15.31 -34.44
CA PRO A 102 -18.89 15.76 -35.79
C PRO A 102 -19.99 14.85 -36.36
N THR A 103 -21.10 15.48 -36.73
CA THR A 103 -22.20 14.84 -37.45
C THR A 103 -21.72 14.41 -38.84
N THR A 104 -22.17 13.22 -39.21
CA THR A 104 -21.83 12.37 -40.35
C THR A 104 -21.83 13.04 -41.73
N ALA A 105 -20.94 12.60 -42.62
CA ALA A 105 -21.26 12.47 -44.04
C ALA A 105 -20.59 11.20 -44.60
N ARG A 106 -21.39 10.13 -44.68
CA ARG A 106 -21.09 8.94 -45.47
C ARG A 106 -21.53 9.25 -46.91
N THR A 107 -20.58 9.44 -47.81
CA THR A 107 -20.87 9.49 -49.25
C THR A 107 -20.49 8.13 -49.84
N SER A 108 -21.48 7.54 -50.53
CA SER A 108 -21.36 6.36 -51.38
C SER A 108 -20.56 6.64 -52.64
#